data_AF-A0A858Q9I6-F1
#
_entry.id   AF-A0A858Q9I6-F1
#
_cell.length_a   1.000
_cell.length_b   1.000
_cell.length_c   1.000
_cell.angle_alpha   90.00
_cell.angle_beta   90.00
_cell.angle_gamma   90.00
#
_symmetry.space_group_name_H-M   'P 1'
#
loop_
_entity.id
_entity.type
_entity.pdbx_description
1 polymer ?
#
loop_
_entity_poly.entity_id
_entity_poly.type
_entity_poly.pdbx_seq_one_letter_code
_entity_poly.pdbx_strand_id
1 'polypeptide(L)' 'MAGKPSDPAAAALLACALRHPVDVTEGVAVVQALGQMLDSRDAVRALTALSECHPARTVRRASRTLLRAGGS' A
#
# COMPACT_ATOMS: atom_id res chain seq x y z
N MET A 1 -10.74 -4.28 -24.83
CA MET A 1 -10.46 -3.73 -23.48
C MET A 1 -8.97 -3.93 -23.21
N ALA A 2 -8.15 -2.89 -23.34
CA ALA A 2 -6.73 -2.99 -23.01
C ALA A 2 -6.59 -2.92 -21.47
N GLY A 3 -6.34 -4.06 -20.84
CA GLY A 3 -6.01 -4.12 -19.41
C GLY A 3 -4.71 -3.37 -19.18
N LYS A 4 -4.75 -2.34 -18.34
CA LYS A 4 -3.55 -1.64 -17.86
C LYS A 4 -2.58 -2.69 -17.30
N PRO A 5 -1.26 -2.62 -17.57
CA PRO A 5 -0.31 -3.56 -17.00
C PRO A 5 -0.46 -3.51 -15.48
N SER A 6 -0.82 -4.65 -14.90
CA SER A 6 -0.83 -4.81 -13.46
C SER A 6 0.59 -4.57 -12.97
N ASP A 7 0.75 -3.76 -11.93
CA ASP A 7 2.06 -3.49 -11.35
C ASP A 7 2.41 -4.63 -10.38
N PRO A 8 3.26 -5.61 -10.78
CA PRO A 8 3.54 -6.77 -9.95
C PRO A 8 4.26 -6.36 -8.66
N ALA A 9 4.95 -5.23 -8.66
CA ALA A 9 5.64 -4.73 -7.47
C ALA A 9 4.64 -4.31 -6.39
N ALA A 10 3.55 -3.62 -6.75
CA ALA A 10 2.52 -3.22 -5.79
C ALA A 10 1.83 -4.43 -5.13
N ALA A 11 1.54 -5.47 -5.92
CA ALA A 11 0.96 -6.71 -5.41
C ALA A 11 1.93 -7.47 -4.49
N ALA A 12 3.21 -7.56 -4.87
CA ALA A 12 4.24 -8.21 -4.06
C ALA A 12 4.46 -7.48 -2.73
N LEU A 13 4.47 -6.15 -2.75
CA LEU A 13 4.60 -5.30 -1.57
C LEU A 13 3.41 -5.49 -0.61
N LEU A 14 2.18 -5.51 -1.13
CA LEU A 14 0.99 -5.80 -0.32
C LEU A 14 1.08 -7.18 0.33
N ALA A 15 1.46 -8.21 -0.43
CA ALA A 15 1.60 -9.57 0.08
C ALA A 15 2.67 -9.66 1.18
N CYS A 16 3.77 -8.91 1.04
CA CYS A 16 4.83 -8.82 2.06
C CYS A 16 4.27 -8.28 3.38
N ALA A 17 3.62 -7.10 3.35
CA ALA A 17 3.08 -6.47 4.55
C ALA A 17 1.99 -7.32 5.25
N LEU A 18 1.20 -8.08 4.49
CA LEU A 18 0.18 -8.96 5.08
C LEU A 18 0.74 -10.28 5.64
N ARG A 19 1.93 -10.71 5.19
CA ARG A 19 2.59 -11.93 5.67
C ARG A 19 3.18 -11.75 7.08
N HIS A 20 3.66 -10.56 7.40
CA HIS A 20 4.23 -10.23 8.73
C HIS A 20 3.45 -9.10 9.43
N PRO A 21 2.17 -9.32 9.78
CA PRO A 21 1.28 -8.27 10.28
C PRO A 21 1.73 -7.58 11.58
N VAL A 22 2.60 -8.24 12.35
CA VAL A 22 3.15 -7.75 13.62
C VAL A 22 4.36 -6.85 13.41
N ASP A 23 5.04 -6.93 12.26
CA ASP A 23 6.20 -6.10 11.96
C ASP A 23 5.74 -4.74 11.42
N VAL A 24 5.65 -3.78 12.35
CA VAL A 24 5.25 -2.41 12.03
C VAL A 24 6.30 -1.71 11.17
N THR A 25 7.59 -2.05 11.31
CA THR A 25 8.68 -1.43 10.56
C THR A 25 8.61 -1.83 9.10
N GLU A 26 8.46 -3.14 8.82
CA GLU A 26 8.25 -3.66 7.47
C GLU A 26 6.98 -3.05 6.85
N GLY A 27 5.87 -3.06 7.58
CA GLY A 27 4.61 -2.51 7.09
C GLY A 27 4.69 -1.02 6.73
N VAL A 28 5.42 -0.21 7.51
CA VAL A 28 5.62 1.22 7.20
C VAL A 28 6.52 1.39 5.97
N ALA A 29 7.61 0.61 5.85
CA ALA A 29 8.49 0.66 4.68
C ALA A 29 7.74 0.30 3.39
N VAL A 30 6.89 -0.73 3.43
CA VAL A 30 5.99 -1.09 2.32
C VAL A 30 5.05 0.06 1.95
N VAL A 31 4.42 0.69 2.94
CA VAL A 31 3.53 1.84 2.70
C VAL A 31 4.27 3.01 2.04
N GLN A 32 5.50 3.30 2.46
CA GLN A 32 6.32 4.34 1.84
C GLN A 32 6.69 3.99 0.40
N ALA A 33 7.08 2.73 0.12
CA ALA A 33 7.38 2.27 -1.24
C ALA A 33 6.16 2.40 -2.17
N LEU A 34 4.98 1.98 -1.71
CA LEU A 34 3.72 2.16 -2.46
C LEU A 34 3.39 3.65 -2.66
N GLY A 35 3.74 4.51 -1.70
CA GLY A 35 3.61 5.97 -1.81
C GLY A 35 4.44 6.58 -2.94
N GLN A 36 5.57 6.00 -3.30
CA GLN A 36 6.38 6.44 -4.45
C GLN A 36 5.76 6.03 -5.80
N MET A 37 4.71 5.21 -5.78
CA MET A 37 4.06 4.64 -6.95
C MET A 37 2.60 5.11 -7.09
N LEU A 38 2.21 6.24 -6.48
CA LEU A 38 0.81 6.68 -6.40
C LEU A 38 0.12 6.90 -7.75
N ASP A 39 0.88 7.11 -8.83
CA ASP A 39 0.34 7.17 -10.20
C ASP A 39 -0.20 5.81 -10.70
N SER A 40 0.19 4.72 -10.05
CA SER A 40 -0.27 3.36 -10.31
C SER A 40 -1.57 3.08 -9.56
N ARG A 41 -2.60 2.67 -10.31
CA ARG A 41 -3.89 2.24 -9.72
C ARG A 41 -3.71 1.06 -8.78
N ASP A 42 -2.71 0.21 -9.01
CA ASP A 42 -2.47 -0.95 -8.16
C ASP A 42 -1.80 -0.57 -6.84
N ALA A 43 -0.92 0.44 -6.85
CA ALA A 43 -0.37 1.01 -5.62
C ALA A 43 -1.47 1.66 -4.77
N VAL A 44 -2.38 2.42 -5.38
CA VAL A 44 -3.55 3.00 -4.69
C VAL A 44 -4.43 1.90 -4.10
N ARG A 45 -4.72 0.82 -4.85
CA ARG A 45 -5.47 -0.33 -4.35
C ARG A 45 -4.78 -1.03 -3.18
N ALA A 46 -3.47 -1.23 -3.27
CA ALA A 46 -2.67 -1.82 -2.19
C ALA A 46 -2.68 -0.95 -0.93
N LEU A 47 -2.51 0.37 -1.07
CA LEU A 47 -2.60 1.31 0.05
C LEU A 47 -3.99 1.30 0.69
N THR A 48 -5.06 1.24 -0.11
CA THR A 48 -6.44 1.13 0.40
C THR A 48 -6.60 -0.15 1.21
N ALA A 49 -6.17 -1.31 0.67
CA ALA A 49 -6.22 -2.58 1.38
C ALA A 49 -5.45 -2.55 2.71
N LEU A 50 -4.24 -1.96 2.74
CA LEU A 50 -3.48 -1.79 3.98
C LEU A 50 -4.18 -0.87 4.97
N SER A 51 -4.87 0.17 4.50
CA SER A 51 -5.58 1.14 5.34
C SER A 51 -6.81 0.55 6.07
N GLU A 52 -7.35 -0.54 5.55
CA GLU A 52 -8.54 -1.23 6.02
C GLU A 52 -8.18 -2.51 6.80
N CYS A 53 -7.30 -3.34 6.24
CA CYS A 53 -7.08 -4.71 6.69
C CYS A 53 -5.82 -4.90 7.55
N HIS A 54 -4.84 -3.99 7.53
CA HIS A 54 -3.60 -4.20 8.28
C HIS A 54 -3.84 -4.11 9.80
N PRO A 55 -3.39 -5.07 10.62
CA PRO A 55 -3.71 -5.08 12.05
C PRO A 55 -2.98 -3.98 12.84
N ALA A 56 -1.76 -3.62 12.43
CA ALA A 56 -1.04 -2.50 13.02
C ALA A 56 -1.72 -1.14 12.68
N ARG A 57 -2.16 -0.42 13.73
CA ARG A 57 -2.80 0.90 13.60
C ARG A 57 -1.91 1.94 12.91
N THR A 58 -0.60 1.90 13.15
CA THR A 58 0.37 2.82 12.56
C THR A 58 0.41 2.68 11.04
N VAL A 59 0.46 1.45 10.53
CA VAL A 59 0.43 1.15 9.09
C VAL A 59 -0.88 1.65 8.48
N ARG A 60 -2.03 1.35 9.10
CA ARG A 60 -3.32 1.87 8.62
C ARG A 60 -3.35 3.40 8.51
N ARG A 61 -2.81 4.10 9.51
CA ARG A 61 -2.74 5.57 9.51
C ARG A 61 -1.82 6.08 8.41
N ALA A 62 -0.63 5.52 8.26
CA ALA A 62 0.32 5.91 7.23
C ALA A 62 -0.28 5.76 5.82
N SER A 63 -0.96 4.64 5.53
CA SER A 63 -1.63 4.42 4.24
C SER A 63 -2.71 5.48 3.97
N ARG A 64 -3.54 5.81 4.96
CA ARG A 64 -4.58 6.85 4.82
C ARG A 64 -3.99 8.23 4.55
N THR A 65 -2.86 8.55 5.19
CA THR A 65 -2.17 9.84 4.97
C THR A 65 -1.70 9.96 3.52
N LEU A 66 -1.06 8.92 2.97
CA LEU A 66 -0.59 8.92 1.58
C LEU A 66 -1.75 8.97 0.57
N LEU A 67 -2.82 8.22 0.80
CA LEU A 67 -4.02 8.26 -0.05
C LEU A 67 -4.67 9.65 -0.09
N ARG A 68 -4.61 10.42 1.00
CA ARG A 68 -5.11 11.80 1.04
C ARG A 68 -4.16 12.78 0.36
N ALA A 69 -2.86 12.51 0.40
CA ALA A 69 -1.84 13.37 -0.22
C ALA A 69 -1.76 13.21 -1.74
N GLY A 70 -1.98 12.00 -2.27
CA GLY A 70 -1.96 11.72 -3.72
C GLY A 70 -3.26 12.01 -4.47
N GLY A 71 -4.26 12.60 -3.82
CA GLY A 71 -5.57 12.93 -4.41
C GLY A 71 -5.75 14.40 -4.80
N SER A 72 -4.66 15.19 -4.88
CA SER A 72 -4.67 16.59 -5.33
C SER A 72 -4.17 16.72 -6.76
#